data_AF-A0A1B7X0J4-F1
#
_entry.id   AF-A0A1B7X0J4-F1
#
_cell.length_a   1.000
_cell.length_b   1.000
_cell.length_c   1.000
_cell.angle_alpha   90.00
_cell.angle_beta   90.00
_cell.angle_gamma   90.00
#
_symmetry.space_group_name_H-M   'P 1'
#
loop_
_entity.id
_entity.type
_entity.pdbx_description
1 polymer ?
#
loop_
_entity_poly.entity_id
_entity_poly.type
_entity_poly.pdbx_seq_one_letter_code
_entity_poly.pdbx_strand_id
1 'polypeptide(L)'
;MASGLFIGLTECELLDIKAKAVAMITEGKTLMSYSDSGSSASKQFAMPPKEMLAEAMFALSRLDPSTYGARRTIISTDWQNRQD
;
A
#
# COMPACT_ATOMS: atom_id res chain seq x y z
N MET A 1 -5.89 -3.71 -2.77
CA MET A 1 -6.41 -3.54 -1.39
C MET A 1 -5.36 -4.09 -0.43
N ALA A 2 -5.24 -3.55 0.78
CA ALA A 2 -4.33 -4.11 1.77
C ALA A 2 -4.84 -5.47 2.28
N SER A 3 -3.98 -6.48 2.24
CA SER A 3 -4.12 -7.87 2.64
C SER A 3 -3.85 -8.09 4.13
N GLY A 4 -3.28 -7.10 4.83
CA GLY A 4 -3.00 -7.17 6.26
C GLY A 4 -1.68 -7.86 6.61
N LEU A 5 -0.72 -7.85 5.69
CA LEU A 5 0.56 -8.58 5.81
C LEU A 5 1.49 -7.99 6.89
N PHE A 6 1.32 -6.71 7.21
CA PHE A 6 2.15 -5.98 8.17
C PHE A 6 1.45 -5.81 9.54
N ILE A 7 0.32 -6.47 9.78
CA ILE A 7 -0.36 -6.46 11.09
C ILE A 7 0.49 -7.26 12.08
N GLY A 8 0.89 -6.63 13.19
CA GLY A 8 1.71 -7.24 14.24
C GLY A 8 3.14 -6.72 14.32
N LEU A 9 3.58 -5.90 13.35
CA LEU A 9 4.83 -5.14 13.42
C LEU A 9 4.69 -3.93 14.36
N THR A 10 5.81 -3.47 14.89
CA THR A 10 5.86 -2.28 15.73
C THR A 10 5.70 -1.00 14.89
N GLU A 11 5.28 0.09 15.52
CA GLU A 11 5.08 1.38 14.85
C GLU A 11 6.34 1.86 14.10
N CYS A 12 7.51 1.71 14.72
CA CYS A 12 8.79 2.10 14.13
C CYS A 12 9.07 1.34 12.83
N GLU A 13 8.87 0.03 12.82
CA GLU A 13 9.08 -0.81 11.63
C GLU A 13 8.10 -0.43 10.51
N LEU A 14 6.85 -0.13 10.85
CA LEU A 14 5.84 0.31 9.88
C LEU A 14 6.19 1.67 9.26
N LEU A 15 6.75 2.60 10.06
CA LEU A 15 7.22 3.90 9.57
C LEU A 15 8.44 3.76 8.67
N ASP A 16 9.37 2.87 8.98
CA ASP A 16 10.52 2.58 8.12
C ASP A 16 10.10 1.97 6.77
N ILE A 17 9.15 1.03 6.79
CA ILE A 17 8.58 0.45 5.56
C ILE A 17 7.87 1.51 4.73
N LYS A 18 7.10 2.39 5.38
CA LYS A 18 6.46 3.54 4.71
C LYS A 18 7.49 4.46 4.08
N ALA A 19 8.54 4.84 4.80
CA ALA A 19 9.60 5.71 4.29
C ALA A 19 10.31 5.08 3.09
N LYS A 20 10.62 3.79 3.16
CA LYS A 20 11.21 3.02 2.06
C LYS A 20 10.29 2.95 0.83
N ALA A 21 8.99 2.70 1.03
CA ALA A 21 8.02 2.65 -0.05
C ALA A 21 7.85 4.02 -0.72
N VAL A 22 7.78 5.09 0.06
CA VAL A 22 7.74 6.47 -0.44
C VAL A 22 9.00 6.79 -1.22
N ALA A 23 10.18 6.48 -0.68
CA ALA A 23 11.45 6.69 -1.38
C ALA A 23 11.47 5.98 -2.74
N MET A 24 11.06 4.72 -2.82
CA MET A 24 10.98 3.98 -4.10
C MET A 24 9.99 4.58 -5.10
N ILE A 25 8.90 5.19 -4.63
CA ILE A 25 7.92 5.89 -5.48
C ILE A 25 8.48 7.24 -5.94
N THR A 26 9.04 8.04 -5.03
CA THR A 26 9.53 9.39 -5.30
C THR A 26 10.84 9.42 -6.08
N GLU A 27 11.73 8.48 -5.82
CA GLU A 27 12.99 8.34 -6.57
C GLU A 27 12.74 7.99 -8.03
N GLY A 28 11.51 7.60 -8.39
CA GLY A 28 11.18 7.36 -9.79
C GLY A 28 12.16 6.37 -10.40
N LYS A 29 12.52 5.30 -9.68
CA LYS A 29 12.92 4.05 -10.33
C LYS A 29 11.66 3.45 -10.98
N THR A 30 11.06 4.21 -11.92
CA THR A 30 10.82 3.65 -13.24
C THR A 30 12.01 2.77 -13.51
N LEU A 31 11.77 1.45 -13.49
CA LEU A 31 12.44 0.57 -14.42
C LEU A 31 12.36 1.31 -15.74
N MET A 32 13.40 2.09 -16.05
CA MET A 32 13.65 2.56 -17.38
C MET A 32 13.85 1.25 -18.11
N SER A 33 12.76 0.78 -18.71
CA SER A 33 12.74 -0.40 -19.56
C SER A 33 13.68 -0.06 -20.70
N TYR A 34 14.97 -0.27 -20.45
CA TYR A 34 15.99 -0.26 -21.47
C TYR A 34 15.76 -1.58 -22.19
N SER A 35 14.85 -1.54 -23.17
CA SER A 35 14.62 -2.62 -24.12
C SER A 35 15.83 -2.70 -25.03
N ASP A 36 16.96 -3.17 -24.50
CA ASP A 36 18.05 -3.66 -25.33
C ASP A 36 17.81 -5.14 -25.59
N SER A 37 17.54 -5.43 -26.85
CA SER A 37 17.39 -6.73 -27.50
C SER A 37 17.67 -7.97 -26.63
N GLY A 38 16.61 -8.59 -26.11
CA GLY A 38 16.57 -10.04 -25.89
C GLY A 38 16.50 -10.58 -24.47
N SER A 39 16.60 -9.76 -23.41
CA SER A 39 16.39 -10.28 -22.04
C SER A 39 15.93 -9.22 -21.05
N SER A 40 14.62 -9.11 -20.85
CA SER A 40 14.03 -8.30 -19.77
C SER A 40 14.10 -9.07 -18.45
N ALA A 41 15.27 -9.11 -17.80
CA ALA A 41 15.38 -9.56 -16.42
C ALA A 41 14.86 -8.47 -15.49
N SER A 42 13.53 -8.30 -15.46
CA SER A 42 12.89 -7.47 -14.44
C SER A 42 13.08 -8.14 -13.09
N LYS A 43 13.90 -7.55 -12.21
CA LYS A 43 13.86 -7.86 -10.77
C LYS A 43 12.48 -7.45 -10.28
N GLN A 44 11.53 -8.36 -10.41
CA GLN A 44 10.17 -8.16 -9.94
C GLN A 44 10.27 -8.08 -8.42
N PHE A 45 10.00 -6.90 -7.87
CA PHE A 45 9.85 -6.76 -6.43
C PHE A 45 8.79 -7.76 -5.99
N ALA A 46 9.05 -8.52 -4.92
CA ALA A 46 8.08 -9.47 -4.36
C ALA A 46 6.75 -8.79 -4.00
N MET A 47 6.79 -7.47 -3.75
CA MET A 47 5.62 -6.62 -3.58
C MET A 47 5.86 -5.27 -4.28
N PRO A 48 4.94 -4.79 -5.14
CA PRO A 48 5.00 -3.45 -5.71
C PRO A 48 5.06 -2.36 -4.63
N PRO A 49 5.84 -1.28 -4.81
CA PRO A 49 5.93 -0.19 -3.82
C PRO A 49 4.58 0.43 -3.42
N LYS A 50 3.64 0.50 -4.37
CA LYS A 50 2.27 0.97 -4.12
C LYS A 50 1.52 0.08 -3.12
N GLU A 51 1.68 -1.23 -3.24
CA GLU A 51 1.04 -2.19 -2.34
C GLU A 51 1.71 -2.15 -0.97
N MET A 52 3.04 -2.05 -0.93
CA MET A 52 3.79 -1.89 0.31
C MET A 52 3.36 -0.65 1.11
N LEU A 53 3.17 0.49 0.43
CA LEU A 53 2.65 1.71 1.06
C LEU A 53 1.22 1.51 1.59
N ALA A 54 0.35 0.86 0.81
CA ALA A 54 -1.03 0.60 1.21
C ALA A 54 -1.11 -0.33 2.44
N GLU A 55 -0.28 -1.38 2.50
CA GLU A 55 -0.18 -2.27 3.66
C GLU A 55 0.34 -1.54 4.90
N ALA A 56 1.40 -0.74 4.76
CA ALA A 56 1.98 -0.02 5.88
C ALA A 56 0.99 0.99 6.48
N MET A 57 0.30 1.75 5.62
CA MET A 57 -0.75 2.67 6.07
C MET A 57 -1.93 1.92 6.70
N PHE A 58 -2.29 0.74 6.18
CA PHE A 58 -3.35 -0.07 6.75
C PHE A 58 -2.99 -0.56 8.15
N ALA A 59 -1.78 -1.09 8.34
CA ALA A 59 -1.29 -1.51 9.65
C ALA A 59 -1.20 -0.34 10.65
N LEU A 60 -0.68 0.82 10.22
CA LEU A 60 -0.60 2.04 11.04
C LEU A 60 -1.99 2.54 11.44
N SER A 61 -2.96 2.58 10.52
CA SER A 61 -4.34 2.99 10.81
C SER A 61 -5.05 2.10 11.82
N ARG A 62 -4.62 0.83 11.93
CA ARG A 62 -5.16 -0.14 12.88
C ARG A 62 -4.45 -0.09 14.23
N LEU A 63 -3.16 0.24 14.24
CA LEU A 63 -2.36 0.40 15.45
C LEU A 63 -2.72 1.71 16.17
N ASP A 64 -2.73 2.83 15.45
CA ASP A 64 -3.14 4.14 15.97
C ASP A 64 -4.07 4.87 14.97
N PRO A 65 -5.39 4.63 15.05
CA PRO A 65 -6.36 5.30 14.21
C PRO A 65 -6.49 6.81 14.50
N SER A 66 -6.04 7.29 15.66
CA SER A 66 -6.16 8.70 16.02
C SER A 66 -5.13 9.55 15.28
N THR A 67 -3.91 9.02 15.12
CA THR A 67 -2.80 9.68 14.41
C THR A 67 -2.86 9.46 12.90
N TYR A 68 -3.18 8.24 12.45
CA TYR A 68 -3.10 7.85 11.03
C TYR A 68 -4.45 7.79 10.30
N GLY A 69 -5.55 8.03 11.02
CA GLY A 69 -6.90 8.06 10.47
C GLY A 69 -7.56 6.69 10.41
N ALA A 70 -8.80 6.59 10.85
CA ALA A 70 -9.58 5.36 10.77
C ALA A 70 -10.19 5.17 9.38
N ARG A 71 -10.12 3.94 8.85
CA ARG A 71 -10.82 3.58 7.61
C ARG A 71 -12.33 3.55 7.87
N ARG A 72 -13.05 4.56 7.42
CA ARG A 72 -14.53 4.58 7.44
C ARG A 72 -15.07 3.88 6.20
N THR A 73 -15.71 2.73 6.39
CA THR A 73 -16.56 2.13 5.37
C THR A 73 -17.87 2.91 5.34
N ILE A 74 -18.02 3.80 4.37
CA ILE A 74 -19.30 4.48 4.14
C ILE A 74 -20.17 3.52 3.36
N ILE A 75 -21.20 2.98 4.01
CA ILE A 75 -22.27 2.25 3.33
C ILE A 75 -23.22 3.32 2.80
N SER A 76 -23.15 3.61 1.50
CA SER A 76 -24.19 4.39 0.84
C SER A 76 -25.39 3.49 0.67
N THR A 77 -26.39 3.65 1.54
CA THR A 77 -27.66 2.96 1.37
C THR A 77 -28.43 3.67 0.27
N ASP A 78 -28.38 3.15 -0.96
CA ASP A 78 -29.25 3.62 -2.03
C ASP A 78 -30.69 3.24 -1.71
N TRP A 79 -31.56 4.25 -1.62
CA TRP A 79 -32.99 4.07 -1.39
C TRP A 79 -33.69 3.33 -2.54
N GLN A 80 -33.05 3.27 -3.72
CA GLN A 80 -33.58 2.63 -4.93
C GLN A 80 -33.57 1.09 -4.88
N ASN A 81 -32.75 0.47 -4.03
CA ASN A 81 -32.66 -0.99 -3.91
C ASN A 81 -33.37 -1.55 -2.67
N ARG A 82 -34.24 -0.76 -2.03
CA ARG A 82 -35.07 -1.26 -0.94
C ARG A 82 -36.16 -2.15 -1.53
N GLN A 83 -36.00 -3.47 -1.40
CA GLN A 83 -37.08 -4.42 -1.63
C GLN A 83 -37.91 -4.48 -0.33
N ASP A 84 -39.09 -3.87 -0.37
CA ASP A 84 -40.17 -3.99 0.60
C ASP A 84 -40.76 -5.41 0.70
#